data_AF-A0A819XBA5-F1
#
_entry.id   AF-A0A819XBA5-F1
#
_cell.length_a   1.000
_cell.length_b   1.000
_cell.length_c   1.000
_cell.angle_alpha   90.00
_cell.angle_beta   90.00
_cell.angle_gamma   90.00
#
_symmetry.space_group_name_H-M   'P 1'
#
loop_
_entity.id
_entity.type
_entity.pdbx_description
1 polymer ?
#
loop_
_entity_poly.entity_id
_entity_poly.type
_entity_poly.pdbx_seq_one_letter_code
_entity_poly.pdbx_strand_id
1 'polypeptide(L)'
;MNSHELIGKYVNDRDETIVSQLGQLLKTKELTLVDFIVSIGDHLQSTELSKRSIALTLGANVLEHLPSTFLESNEIHHLIVFLSAKMSDHHILLQPSVQLFRILAKQAAICDNDCLLIIKAIFSDVYVQSFPQASRYNVYVIFLHFLLYRLDVVQQVGSDFVCNFIQAMDGERDPRNLVLCFQCLQYMTKHLEIEPYKEELFEVVACYFPMEYKP
;
A
#
# COMPACT_ATOMS: atom_id res chain seq x y z
N MET A 1 18.66 18.94 16.10
CA MET A 1 17.19 18.91 16.07
C MET A 1 16.80 17.47 16.33
N ASN A 2 16.02 17.21 17.38
CA ASN A 2 15.59 15.82 17.70
C ASN A 2 14.48 15.37 16.72
N SER A 3 14.12 14.08 16.75
CA SER A 3 13.09 13.53 15.86
C SER A 3 11.74 14.22 15.98
N HIS A 4 11.31 14.59 17.19
CA HIS A 4 10.04 15.30 17.43
C HIS A 4 10.03 16.68 16.76
N GLU A 5 11.12 17.44 16.86
CA GLU A 5 11.25 18.76 16.21
C GLU A 5 11.24 18.65 14.68
N LEU A 6 11.94 17.65 14.12
CA LEU A 6 11.93 17.35 12.69
C LEU A 6 10.52 17.01 12.19
N ILE A 7 9.85 16.08 12.86
CA ILE A 7 8.51 15.65 12.46
C ILE A 7 7.50 16.79 12.63
N GLY A 8 7.58 17.56 13.72
CA GLY A 8 6.74 18.73 13.93
C GLY A 8 6.90 19.78 12.82
N LYS A 9 8.15 20.04 12.39
CA LYS A 9 8.42 20.92 11.25
C LYS A 9 7.85 20.35 9.95
N TYR A 10 7.99 19.06 9.67
CA TYR A 10 7.39 18.45 8.48
C TYR A 10 5.85 18.56 8.49
N VAL A 11 5.23 18.29 9.63
CA VAL A 11 3.76 18.32 9.77
C VAL A 11 3.20 19.71 9.51
N ASN A 12 3.91 20.75 9.91
CA ASN A 12 3.48 22.15 9.75
C ASN A 12 3.88 22.73 8.39
N ASP A 13 5.10 22.50 7.93
CA ASP A 13 5.71 23.24 6.82
C ASP A 13 5.89 22.42 5.54
N ARG A 14 5.71 21.09 5.60
CA ARG A 14 5.92 20.15 4.47
C ARG A 14 7.29 20.23 3.82
N ASP A 15 8.31 20.50 4.63
CA ASP A 15 9.70 20.55 4.18
C ASP A 15 10.19 19.14 3.82
N GLU A 16 10.11 18.78 2.53
CA GLU A 16 10.49 17.46 2.01
C GLU A 16 11.96 17.07 2.28
N THR A 17 12.84 18.03 2.60
CA THR A 17 14.23 17.72 2.99
C THR A 17 14.28 16.89 4.28
N ILE A 18 13.26 17.01 5.14
CA ILE A 18 13.14 16.28 6.40
C ILE A 18 12.97 14.78 6.16
N VAL A 19 12.30 14.37 5.08
CA VAL A 19 12.15 12.95 4.73
C VAL A 19 13.51 12.30 4.53
N SER A 20 14.36 12.93 3.72
CA SER A 20 15.71 12.45 3.44
C SER A 20 16.59 12.49 4.70
N GLN A 21 16.45 13.53 5.52
CA GLN A 21 17.19 13.66 6.77
C GLN A 21 16.83 12.53 7.77
N LEU A 22 15.54 12.28 8.01
CA LEU A 22 15.07 11.20 8.90
C LEU A 22 15.49 9.83 8.38
N GLY A 23 15.39 9.59 7.07
CA GLY A 23 15.87 8.36 6.45
C GLY A 23 17.37 8.15 6.66
N GLN A 24 18.19 9.21 6.60
CA GLN A 24 19.63 9.12 6.85
C GLN A 24 19.94 8.85 8.33
N LEU A 25 19.22 9.46 9.26
CA LEU A 25 19.37 9.20 10.70
C LEU A 25 19.04 7.74 11.06
N LEU A 26 18.00 7.18 10.45
CA LEU A 26 17.64 5.76 10.60
C LEU A 26 18.72 4.84 10.02
N LYS A 27 19.24 5.14 8.82
CA LYS A 27 20.32 4.37 8.18
C LYS A 27 21.61 4.36 8.98
N THR A 28 21.98 5.50 9.56
CA THR A 28 23.19 5.68 10.38
C THR A 28 23.01 5.20 11.81
N LYS A 29 21.79 4.79 12.20
CA LYS A 29 21.42 4.39 13.56
C LYS A 29 21.55 5.51 14.60
N GLU A 30 21.58 6.77 14.15
CA GLU A 30 21.49 7.95 15.00
C GLU A 30 20.06 8.19 15.52
N LEU A 31 19.06 7.61 14.83
CA LEU A 31 17.66 7.53 15.26
C LEU A 31 17.23 6.06 15.18
N THR A 32 16.60 5.53 16.22
CA THR A 32 16.03 4.18 16.18
C THR A 32 14.65 4.18 15.51
N LEU A 33 14.24 3.05 14.95
CA LEU A 33 12.89 2.92 14.38
C LEU A 33 11.81 3.15 15.46
N VAL A 34 12.03 2.64 16.67
CA VAL A 34 11.11 2.81 17.80
C VAL A 34 10.94 4.29 18.13
N ASP A 35 12.04 5.03 18.30
CA ASP A 35 11.98 6.46 18.60
C ASP A 35 11.29 7.25 17.48
N PHE A 36 11.56 6.89 16.22
CA PHE A 36 10.88 7.46 15.07
C PHE A 36 9.36 7.23 15.10
N ILE A 37 8.92 5.98 15.35
CA ILE A 37 7.50 5.62 15.44
C ILE A 37 6.84 6.36 16.62
N VAL A 38 7.51 6.44 17.77
CA VAL A 38 7.02 7.17 18.94
C VAL A 38 6.82 8.65 18.60
N SER A 39 7.81 9.29 17.97
CA SER A 39 7.70 10.70 17.58
C SER A 39 6.60 10.95 16.54
N ILE A 40 6.35 10.01 15.62
CA ILE A 40 5.20 10.08 14.70
C ILE A 40 3.87 9.91 15.46
N GLY A 41 3.85 9.05 16.47
CA GLY A 41 2.68 8.70 17.27
C GLY A 41 1.96 9.90 17.88
N ASP A 42 2.71 10.90 18.33
CA ASP A 42 2.16 12.16 18.88
C ASP A 42 1.23 12.87 17.88
N HIS A 43 1.59 12.85 16.59
CA HIS A 43 0.81 13.48 15.54
C HIS A 43 -0.32 12.60 15.01
N LEU A 44 -0.18 11.28 15.07
CA LEU A 44 -1.25 10.33 14.71
C LEU A 44 -2.43 10.39 15.69
N GLN A 45 -2.21 10.88 16.91
CA GLN A 45 -3.24 11.08 17.93
C GLN A 45 -3.85 12.49 17.93
N SER A 46 -3.38 13.39 17.05
CA SER A 46 -3.90 14.75 16.90
C SER A 46 -5.42 14.79 16.71
N THR A 47 -6.14 15.78 17.22
CA THR A 47 -7.58 15.96 16.91
C THR A 47 -7.80 16.37 15.45
N GLU A 48 -6.80 16.97 14.81
CA GLU A 48 -6.83 17.35 13.40
C GLU A 48 -6.52 16.14 12.50
N LEU A 49 -7.52 15.68 11.76
CA LEU A 49 -7.41 14.55 10.83
C LEU A 49 -6.37 14.76 9.73
N SER A 50 -6.21 16.00 9.27
CA SER A 50 -5.16 16.37 8.32
C SER A 50 -3.81 15.98 8.89
N LYS A 51 -3.41 16.47 10.07
CA LYS A 51 -2.14 16.15 10.73
C LYS A 51 -1.87 14.65 10.87
N ARG A 52 -2.89 13.84 11.16
CA ARG A 52 -2.74 12.38 11.19
C ARG A 52 -2.34 11.82 9.83
N SER A 53 -3.05 12.23 8.78
CA SER A 53 -2.74 11.84 7.40
C SER A 53 -1.33 12.27 7.01
N ILE A 54 -0.92 13.50 7.37
CA ILE A 54 0.44 14.03 7.14
C ILE A 54 1.52 13.17 7.80
N ALA A 55 1.34 12.87 9.08
CA ALA A 55 2.30 12.10 9.84
C ALA A 55 2.44 10.67 9.29
N LEU A 56 1.34 10.07 8.85
CA LEU A 56 1.36 8.75 8.23
C LEU A 56 2.04 8.77 6.86
N THR A 57 1.78 9.80 6.03
CA THR A 57 2.50 10.03 4.76
C THR A 57 3.99 10.24 4.99
N LEU A 58 4.39 10.97 6.03
CA LEU A 58 5.81 11.11 6.40
C LEU A 58 6.43 9.75 6.69
N GLY A 59 5.76 8.92 7.50
CA GLY A 59 6.20 7.56 7.78
C GLY A 59 6.39 6.74 6.50
N ALA A 60 5.43 6.81 5.56
CA ALA A 60 5.52 6.17 4.26
C ALA A 60 6.75 6.64 3.47
N ASN A 61 6.90 7.95 3.33
CA ASN A 61 7.98 8.54 2.54
C ASN A 61 9.36 8.23 3.15
N VAL A 62 9.50 8.24 4.48
CA VAL A 62 10.76 7.89 5.15
C VAL A 62 11.09 6.41 4.94
N LEU A 63 10.14 5.50 5.16
CA LEU A 63 10.37 4.06 4.96
C LEU A 63 10.67 3.71 3.50
N GLU A 64 10.12 4.44 2.53
CA GLU A 64 10.41 4.25 1.11
C GLU A 64 11.89 4.53 0.75
N HIS A 65 12.59 5.35 1.54
CA HIS A 65 14.02 5.62 1.34
C HIS A 65 14.94 4.60 1.99
N LEU A 66 14.40 3.62 2.75
CA LEU A 66 15.16 2.59 3.43
C LEU A 66 15.28 1.33 2.55
N PRO A 67 16.37 0.54 2.67
CA PRO A 67 16.50 -0.71 1.93
C PRO A 67 15.41 -1.70 2.36
N SER A 68 14.99 -2.59 1.46
CA SER A 68 13.97 -3.63 1.75
C SER A 68 14.39 -4.66 2.80
N THR A 69 15.65 -4.63 3.24
CA THR A 69 16.21 -5.46 4.31
C THR A 69 16.33 -4.70 5.63
N PHE A 70 15.83 -3.46 5.70
CA PHE A 70 15.98 -2.61 6.88
C PHE A 70 15.11 -3.10 8.05
N LEU A 71 13.86 -3.46 7.75
CA LEU A 71 12.89 -3.85 8.77
C LEU A 71 13.00 -5.33 9.09
N GLU A 72 12.95 -5.64 10.39
CA GLU A 72 12.86 -7.01 10.89
C GLU A 72 11.42 -7.55 10.81
N SER A 73 11.26 -8.87 10.79
CA SER A 73 9.94 -9.52 10.66
C SER A 73 8.94 -9.06 11.74
N ASN A 74 9.40 -8.90 12.98
CA ASN A 74 8.54 -8.39 14.07
C ASN A 74 8.12 -6.94 13.81
N GLU A 75 9.00 -6.08 13.33
CA GLU A 75 8.68 -4.67 13.05
C GLU A 75 7.67 -4.56 11.90
N ILE A 76 7.85 -5.37 10.85
CA ILE A 76 6.90 -5.49 9.73
C ILE A 76 5.52 -5.89 10.24
N HIS A 77 5.46 -6.95 11.05
CA HIS A 77 4.20 -7.45 11.61
C HIS A 77 3.45 -6.37 12.42
N HIS A 78 4.14 -5.70 13.35
CA HIS A 78 3.52 -4.66 14.18
C HIS A 78 3.03 -3.48 13.34
N LEU A 79 3.79 -3.06 12.31
CA LEU A 79 3.36 -2.01 11.40
C LEU A 79 2.11 -2.43 10.61
N ILE A 80 2.05 -3.67 10.10
CA ILE A 80 0.89 -4.15 9.36
C ILE A 80 -0.35 -4.21 10.25
N VAL A 81 -0.24 -4.79 11.45
CA VAL A 81 -1.36 -4.84 12.42
C VAL A 81 -1.85 -3.45 12.78
N PHE A 82 -0.93 -2.52 13.04
CA PHE A 82 -1.26 -1.13 13.32
C PHE A 82 -2.02 -0.49 12.16
N LEU A 83 -1.52 -0.62 10.92
CA LEU A 83 -2.12 -0.01 9.74
C LEU A 83 -3.50 -0.60 9.42
N SER A 84 -3.67 -1.91 9.56
CA SER A 84 -4.96 -2.57 9.39
C SER A 84 -6.00 -2.02 10.36
N ALA A 85 -5.63 -1.79 11.63
CA ALA A 85 -6.52 -1.14 12.59
C ALA A 85 -6.85 0.32 12.21
N LYS A 86 -5.86 1.06 11.67
CA LYS A 86 -6.05 2.46 11.24
C LYS A 86 -6.93 2.60 10.01
N MET A 87 -6.99 1.61 9.13
CA MET A 87 -7.86 1.65 7.95
C MET A 87 -9.34 1.72 8.34
N SER A 88 -9.74 0.98 9.38
CA SER A 88 -11.12 1.00 9.87
C SER A 88 -11.47 2.23 10.71
N ASP A 89 -10.48 3.01 11.17
CA ASP A 89 -10.71 4.21 11.99
C ASP A 89 -11.32 5.38 11.18
N HIS A 90 -10.69 5.73 10.05
CA HIS A 90 -11.12 6.90 9.27
C HIS A 90 -10.60 6.89 7.81
N HIS A 91 -11.47 7.21 6.86
CA HIS A 91 -11.19 7.17 5.41
C HIS A 91 -9.95 7.97 4.97
N ILE A 92 -9.64 9.07 5.64
CA ILE A 92 -8.46 9.92 5.34
C ILE A 92 -7.11 9.21 5.55
N LEU A 93 -7.10 8.13 6.33
CA LEU A 93 -5.90 7.34 6.61
C LEU A 93 -5.71 6.20 5.60
N LEU A 94 -6.74 5.87 4.79
CA LEU A 94 -6.66 4.76 3.86
C LEU A 94 -5.54 4.92 2.83
N GLN A 95 -5.40 6.10 2.23
CA GLN A 95 -4.40 6.31 1.17
C GLN A 95 -2.96 6.24 1.67
N PRO A 96 -2.56 6.91 2.78
CA PRO A 96 -1.23 6.70 3.35
C PRO A 96 -1.00 5.27 3.85
N SER A 97 -2.02 4.61 4.39
CA SER A 97 -1.91 3.20 4.80
C SER A 97 -1.65 2.27 3.61
N VAL A 98 -2.32 2.47 2.47
CA VAL A 98 -2.04 1.71 1.24
C VAL A 98 -0.63 1.98 0.72
N GLN A 99 -0.13 3.22 0.80
CA GLN A 99 1.26 3.52 0.43
C GLN A 99 2.24 2.74 1.32
N LEU A 100 2.00 2.69 2.63
CA LEU A 100 2.82 1.90 3.56
C LEU A 100 2.73 0.40 3.31
N PHE A 101 1.53 -0.15 3.07
CA PHE A 101 1.38 -1.55 2.70
C PHE A 101 2.16 -1.91 1.44
N ARG A 102 2.23 -1.03 0.44
CA ARG A 102 3.07 -1.26 -0.75
C ARG A 102 4.56 -1.37 -0.41
N ILE A 103 5.04 -0.58 0.55
CA ILE A 103 6.44 -0.61 1.01
C ILE A 103 6.71 -1.88 1.82
N LEU A 104 5.78 -2.23 2.72
CA LEU A 104 5.87 -3.39 3.61
C LEU A 104 5.79 -4.70 2.83
N ALA A 105 4.90 -4.78 1.83
CA ALA A 105 4.74 -5.93 0.94
C ALA A 105 6.04 -6.35 0.23
N LYS A 106 7.00 -5.43 0.08
CA LYS A 106 8.28 -5.63 -0.61
C LYS A 106 9.46 -5.87 0.33
N GLN A 107 9.24 -5.88 1.65
CA GLN A 107 10.33 -6.12 2.59
C GLN A 107 10.79 -7.57 2.50
N ALA A 108 12.09 -7.80 2.62
CA ALA A 108 12.69 -9.13 2.48
C ALA A 108 12.23 -10.11 3.58
N ALA A 109 11.92 -9.58 4.77
CA ALA A 109 11.53 -10.36 5.94
C ALA A 109 10.01 -10.49 6.15
N ILE A 110 9.17 -10.10 5.16
CA ILE A 110 7.72 -10.25 5.26
C ILE A 110 7.32 -11.73 5.17
N CYS A 111 6.44 -12.17 6.09
CA CYS A 111 5.91 -13.54 6.11
C CYS A 111 4.53 -13.65 5.43
N ASP A 112 4.07 -14.88 5.21
CA ASP A 112 2.81 -15.14 4.51
C ASP A 112 1.58 -14.63 5.26
N ASN A 113 1.57 -14.76 6.59
CA ASN A 113 0.51 -14.23 7.44
C ASN A 113 0.37 -12.71 7.31
N ASP A 114 1.50 -12.00 7.21
CA ASP A 114 1.52 -10.56 7.01
C ASP A 114 0.97 -10.18 5.63
N CYS A 115 1.29 -10.96 4.60
CA CYS A 115 0.72 -10.77 3.26
C CYS A 115 -0.81 -10.97 3.27
N LEU A 116 -1.31 -12.00 3.95
CA LEU A 116 -2.75 -12.24 4.13
C LEU A 116 -3.45 -11.09 4.85
N LEU A 117 -2.81 -10.52 5.89
CA LEU A 117 -3.34 -9.36 6.61
C LEU A 117 -3.47 -8.14 5.70
N ILE A 118 -2.47 -7.87 4.85
CA ILE A 118 -2.53 -6.78 3.87
C ILE A 118 -3.67 -7.01 2.88
N ILE A 119 -3.78 -8.21 2.30
CA ILE A 119 -4.85 -8.55 1.35
C ILE A 119 -6.22 -8.33 2.00
N LYS A 120 -6.42 -8.85 3.20
CA LYS A 120 -7.67 -8.73 3.95
C LYS A 120 -8.04 -7.28 4.23
N ALA A 121 -7.08 -6.46 4.67
CA ALA A 121 -7.32 -5.05 4.97
C ALA A 121 -7.73 -4.27 3.71
N ILE A 122 -7.05 -4.51 2.58
CA ILE A 122 -7.41 -3.86 1.31
C ILE A 122 -8.82 -4.27 0.89
N PHE A 123 -9.15 -5.55 0.89
CA PHE A 123 -10.47 -6.02 0.44
C PHE A 123 -11.61 -5.58 1.37
N SER A 124 -11.35 -5.38 2.65
CA SER A 124 -12.39 -5.01 3.62
C SER A 124 -12.66 -3.50 3.64
N ASP A 125 -11.62 -2.68 3.56
CA ASP A 125 -11.72 -1.24 3.87
C ASP A 125 -11.48 -0.32 2.66
N VAL A 126 -11.00 -0.83 1.51
CA VAL A 126 -10.60 0.00 0.36
C VAL A 126 -11.54 -0.15 -0.82
N TYR A 127 -12.31 0.91 -1.10
CA TYR A 127 -13.01 1.07 -2.38
C TYR A 127 -12.11 1.78 -3.41
N VAL A 128 -11.40 0.97 -4.22
CA VAL A 128 -10.30 1.42 -5.10
C VAL A 128 -10.71 2.54 -6.04
N GLN A 129 -11.90 2.49 -6.63
CA GLN A 129 -12.38 3.49 -7.60
C GLN A 129 -12.50 4.90 -7.01
N SER A 130 -12.71 5.01 -5.68
CA SER A 130 -12.79 6.31 -5.00
C SER A 130 -11.44 7.00 -4.83
N PHE A 131 -10.34 6.26 -4.97
CA PHE A 131 -9.01 6.79 -4.75
C PHE A 131 -8.53 7.64 -5.93
N PRO A 132 -7.64 8.62 -5.69
CA PRO A 132 -6.90 9.26 -6.76
C PRO A 132 -5.98 8.25 -7.45
N GLN A 133 -5.60 8.57 -8.69
CA GLN A 133 -4.84 7.67 -9.56
C GLN A 133 -3.61 7.04 -8.90
N ALA A 134 -2.79 7.84 -8.19
CA ALA A 134 -1.57 7.37 -7.54
C ALA A 134 -1.85 6.36 -6.40
N SER A 135 -2.96 6.52 -5.68
CA SER A 135 -3.35 5.60 -4.60
C SER A 135 -3.91 4.30 -5.18
N ARG A 136 -4.64 4.35 -6.31
CA ARG A 136 -5.04 3.15 -7.06
C ARG A 136 -3.83 2.39 -7.61
N TYR A 137 -2.85 3.11 -8.15
CA TYR A 137 -1.58 2.53 -8.60
C TYR A 137 -0.90 1.71 -7.48
N ASN A 138 -0.88 2.23 -6.25
CA ASN A 138 -0.29 1.51 -5.13
C ASN A 138 -1.00 0.18 -4.84
N VAL A 139 -2.33 0.13 -4.92
CA VAL A 139 -3.11 -1.11 -4.77
C VAL A 139 -2.72 -2.13 -5.84
N TYR A 140 -2.67 -1.73 -7.11
CA TYR A 140 -2.30 -2.65 -8.19
C TYR A 140 -0.86 -3.12 -8.12
N VAL A 141 0.07 -2.28 -7.64
CA VAL A 141 1.46 -2.71 -7.37
C VAL A 141 1.50 -3.77 -6.28
N ILE A 142 0.69 -3.66 -5.22
CA ILE A 142 0.59 -4.69 -4.17
C ILE A 142 0.08 -6.00 -4.78
N PHE A 143 -1.03 -5.96 -5.51
CA PHE A 143 -1.61 -7.16 -6.15
C PHE A 143 -0.62 -7.83 -7.09
N LEU A 144 0.01 -7.06 -7.98
CA LEU A 144 1.01 -7.60 -8.91
C LEU A 144 2.19 -8.19 -8.15
N HIS A 145 2.68 -7.52 -7.11
CA HIS A 145 3.80 -8.03 -6.32
C HIS A 145 3.45 -9.37 -5.66
N PHE A 146 2.27 -9.52 -5.08
CA PHE A 146 1.86 -10.79 -4.48
C PHE A 146 1.64 -11.89 -5.52
N LEU A 147 1.04 -11.58 -6.68
CA LEU A 147 0.91 -12.55 -7.78
C LEU A 147 2.28 -13.05 -8.28
N LEU A 148 3.30 -12.18 -8.30
CA LEU A 148 4.64 -12.51 -8.79
C LEU A 148 5.49 -13.25 -7.76
N TYR A 149 5.42 -12.87 -6.49
CA TYR A 149 6.42 -13.26 -5.47
C TYR A 149 5.83 -13.95 -4.24
N ARG A 150 4.50 -14.05 -4.13
CA ARG A 150 3.75 -14.68 -3.03
C ARG A 150 2.52 -15.43 -3.57
N LEU A 151 2.71 -16.15 -4.67
CA LEU A 151 1.61 -16.79 -5.40
C LEU A 151 0.87 -17.83 -4.55
N ASP A 152 1.59 -18.55 -3.70
CA ASP A 152 1.07 -19.48 -2.71
C ASP A 152 0.07 -18.82 -1.75
N VAL A 153 0.41 -17.62 -1.25
CA VAL A 153 -0.50 -16.80 -0.43
C VAL A 153 -1.75 -16.41 -1.23
N VAL A 154 -1.57 -15.96 -2.49
CA VAL A 154 -2.69 -15.58 -3.34
C VAL A 154 -3.59 -16.79 -3.65
N GLN A 155 -3.02 -17.96 -3.88
CA GLN A 155 -3.75 -19.21 -4.11
C GLN A 155 -4.52 -19.67 -2.88
N GLN A 156 -3.99 -19.42 -1.66
CA GLN A 156 -4.73 -19.66 -0.42
C GLN A 156 -5.98 -18.79 -0.31
N VAL A 157 -5.92 -17.54 -0.79
CA VAL A 157 -7.09 -16.64 -0.86
C VAL A 157 -8.06 -17.07 -1.97
N GLY A 158 -7.52 -17.58 -3.09
CA GLY A 158 -8.31 -18.24 -4.14
C GLY A 158 -9.35 -17.32 -4.78
N SER A 159 -10.58 -17.81 -4.86
CA SER A 159 -11.70 -17.14 -5.54
C SER A 159 -12.00 -15.74 -5.00
N ASP A 160 -11.79 -15.51 -3.69
CA ASP A 160 -11.99 -14.18 -3.10
C ASP A 160 -11.00 -13.17 -3.68
N PHE A 161 -9.76 -13.56 -3.98
CA PHE A 161 -8.79 -12.69 -4.62
C PHE A 161 -9.25 -12.32 -6.03
N VAL A 162 -9.78 -13.28 -6.78
CA VAL A 162 -10.29 -13.07 -8.14
C VAL A 162 -11.45 -12.07 -8.13
N CYS A 163 -12.45 -12.30 -7.28
CA CYS A 163 -13.63 -11.44 -7.17
C CYS A 163 -13.25 -10.00 -6.77
N ASN A 164 -12.43 -9.84 -5.73
CA ASN A 164 -12.02 -8.51 -5.26
C ASN A 164 -11.10 -7.80 -6.25
N PHE A 165 -10.27 -8.52 -7.00
CA PHE A 165 -9.45 -7.93 -8.06
C PHE A 165 -10.33 -7.41 -9.21
N ILE A 166 -11.31 -8.19 -9.67
CA ILE A 166 -12.25 -7.76 -10.72
C ILE A 166 -12.99 -6.50 -10.27
N GLN A 167 -13.50 -6.50 -9.04
CA GLN A 167 -14.14 -5.32 -8.45
C GLN A 167 -13.20 -4.13 -8.35
N ALA A 168 -11.94 -4.31 -7.95
CA ALA A 168 -10.98 -3.23 -7.85
C ALA A 168 -10.66 -2.60 -9.22
N MET A 169 -10.56 -3.43 -10.26
CA MET A 169 -10.25 -3.02 -11.63
C MET A 169 -11.41 -2.32 -12.33
N ASP A 170 -12.65 -2.62 -11.94
CA ASP A 170 -13.84 -2.06 -12.58
C ASP A 170 -13.81 -0.52 -12.62
N GLY A 171 -13.93 0.03 -13.83
CA GLY A 171 -13.92 1.46 -14.08
C GLY A 171 -12.55 2.14 -14.05
N GLU A 172 -11.43 1.40 -13.99
CA GLU A 172 -10.10 2.01 -14.15
C GLU A 172 -9.92 2.57 -15.56
N ARG A 173 -9.34 3.76 -15.67
CA ARG A 173 -9.16 4.49 -16.95
C ARG A 173 -7.75 4.99 -17.17
N ASP A 174 -6.92 5.07 -16.13
CA ASP A 174 -5.57 5.57 -16.28
C ASP A 174 -4.67 4.51 -16.92
N PRO A 175 -3.98 4.81 -18.05
CA PRO A 175 -3.14 3.84 -18.75
C PRO A 175 -2.04 3.22 -17.87
N ARG A 176 -1.47 3.99 -16.91
CA ARG A 176 -0.41 3.49 -16.02
C ARG A 176 -0.94 2.41 -15.08
N ASN A 177 -2.19 2.57 -14.65
CA ASN A 177 -2.86 1.60 -13.80
C ASN A 177 -3.33 0.39 -14.62
N LEU A 178 -3.91 0.63 -15.81
CA LEU A 178 -4.36 -0.44 -16.70
C LEU A 178 -3.24 -1.41 -17.10
N VAL A 179 -2.02 -0.92 -17.30
CA VAL A 179 -0.85 -1.79 -17.54
C VAL A 179 -0.66 -2.78 -16.39
N LEU A 180 -0.74 -2.33 -15.13
CA LEU A 180 -0.64 -3.21 -13.97
C LEU A 180 -1.84 -4.17 -13.89
N CYS A 181 -3.06 -3.68 -14.15
CA CYS A 181 -4.26 -4.52 -14.14
C CYS A 181 -4.16 -5.66 -15.15
N PHE A 182 -3.73 -5.37 -16.38
CA PHE A 182 -3.57 -6.40 -17.41
C PHE A 182 -2.43 -7.37 -17.08
N GLN A 183 -1.34 -6.91 -16.47
CA GLN A 183 -0.31 -7.81 -15.96
C GLN A 183 -0.86 -8.74 -14.88
N CYS A 184 -1.63 -8.23 -13.91
CA CYS A 184 -2.29 -9.05 -12.91
C CYS A 184 -3.21 -10.10 -13.56
N LEU A 185 -4.07 -9.69 -14.49
CA LEU A 185 -4.97 -10.61 -15.21
C LEU A 185 -4.21 -11.72 -15.94
N GLN A 186 -3.10 -11.41 -16.60
CA GLN A 186 -2.27 -12.41 -17.27
C GLN A 186 -1.70 -13.45 -16.32
N TYR A 187 -1.34 -13.06 -15.09
CA TYR A 187 -0.89 -14.00 -14.06
C TYR A 187 -2.04 -14.79 -13.47
N MET A 188 -3.14 -14.11 -13.11
CA MET A 188 -4.32 -14.73 -12.50
C MET A 188 -4.91 -15.82 -13.40
N THR A 189 -5.09 -15.54 -14.70
CA THR A 189 -5.61 -16.50 -15.68
C THR A 189 -4.74 -17.75 -15.87
N LYS A 190 -3.45 -17.69 -15.52
CA LYS A 190 -2.54 -18.85 -15.59
C LYS A 190 -2.48 -19.66 -14.31
N HIS A 191 -2.77 -19.04 -13.17
CA HIS A 191 -2.43 -19.60 -11.86
C HIS A 191 -3.60 -19.75 -10.90
N LEU A 192 -4.76 -19.15 -11.18
CA LEU A 192 -5.97 -19.17 -10.36
C LEU A 192 -7.16 -19.75 -11.16
N GLU A 193 -8.18 -20.20 -10.44
CA GLU A 193 -9.44 -20.66 -11.02
C GLU A 193 -10.32 -19.46 -11.39
N ILE A 194 -10.38 -19.14 -12.69
CA ILE A 194 -11.13 -17.98 -13.22
C ILE A 194 -12.49 -18.36 -13.81
N GLU A 195 -12.71 -19.64 -14.16
CA GLU A 195 -13.94 -20.09 -14.83
C GLU A 195 -15.25 -19.61 -14.18
N PRO A 196 -15.39 -19.61 -12.83
CA PRO A 196 -16.60 -19.12 -12.19
C PRO A 196 -16.87 -17.61 -12.39
N TYR A 197 -15.86 -16.83 -12.77
CA TYR A 197 -15.91 -15.36 -12.88
C TYR A 197 -15.67 -14.85 -14.30
N LYS A 198 -15.76 -15.73 -15.30
CA LYS A 198 -15.38 -15.39 -16.68
C LYS A 198 -16.27 -14.31 -17.30
N GLU A 199 -17.55 -14.26 -16.92
CA GLU A 199 -18.50 -13.29 -17.46
C GLU A 199 -18.22 -11.91 -16.88
N GLU A 200 -18.07 -11.81 -15.56
CA GLU A 200 -17.70 -10.58 -14.86
C GLU A 200 -16.34 -10.05 -15.31
N LEU A 201 -15.36 -10.94 -15.48
CA LEU A 201 -14.06 -10.57 -16.01
C LEU A 201 -14.17 -10.04 -17.44
N PHE A 202 -14.97 -10.69 -18.29
CA PHE A 202 -15.19 -10.24 -19.66
C PHE A 202 -15.86 -8.86 -19.69
N GLU A 203 -16.87 -8.62 -18.86
CA GLU A 203 -17.56 -7.32 -18.76
C GLU A 203 -16.60 -6.18 -18.40
N VAL A 204 -15.74 -6.39 -17.39
CA VAL A 204 -14.75 -5.39 -16.97
C VAL A 204 -13.71 -5.14 -18.06
N VAL A 205 -13.24 -6.18 -18.75
CA VAL A 205 -12.12 -6.05 -19.70
C VAL A 205 -12.57 -5.62 -21.10
N ALA A 206 -13.77 -6.00 -21.55
CA ALA A 206 -14.24 -5.75 -22.91
C ALA A 206 -14.38 -4.26 -23.23
N CYS A 207 -14.64 -3.43 -22.22
CA CYS A 207 -14.79 -1.98 -22.37
C CYS A 207 -13.50 -1.27 -22.83
N TYR A 208 -12.35 -1.93 -22.74
CA TYR A 208 -11.06 -1.41 -23.20
C TYR A 208 -10.80 -1.70 -24.70
N PHE A 209 -11.70 -2.37 -25.43
CA PHE A 209 -11.51 -2.60 -26.87
C PHE A 209 -12.43 -1.72 -27.73
N PRO A 210 -11.94 -1.12 -28.85
CA PRO A 210 -10.53 -1.01 -29.25
C PRO A 210 -9.84 0.12 -28.48
N MET A 211 -8.66 -0.14 -27.88
CA MET A 211 -7.88 0.92 -27.23
C MET A 211 -7.33 1.89 -28.28
N GLU A 212 -7.96 3.06 -28.40
CA GLU A 212 -7.37 4.22 -29.06
C GLU A 212 -6.60 5.05 -28.03
N TYR A 213 -5.27 4.95 -28.03
CA TYR A 213 -4.40 5.86 -27.27
C TYR A 213 -3.87 6.96 -28.19
N LYS A 214 -4.08 8.22 -27.81
CA LYS A 214 -3.41 9.37 -28.43
C LYS A 214 -2.32 9.86 -27.45
N PRO A 215 -1.03 9.77 -27.84
CA PRO A 215 0.11 10.16 -27.00
C PRO A 215 0.14 11.66 -26.68
#